data_AF-A0AAD0JGK9-F1
#
_entry.id   AF-A0AAD0JGK9-F1
#
_cell.length_a   1.000
_cell.length_b   1.000
_cell.length_c   1.000
_cell.angle_alpha   90.00
_cell.angle_beta   90.00
_cell.angle_gamma   90.00
#
_symmetry.space_group_name_H-M   'P 1'
#
loop_
_entity.id
_entity.type
_entity.pdbx_description
1 polymer ?
#
loop_
_entity_poly.entity_id
_entity_poly.type
_entity_poly.pdbx_seq_one_letter_code
_entity_poly.pdbx_strand_id
1 'polypeptide(L)'
;MKRNAFTAVAACIALFGTVWAAWPAPASEQVWSYQKLQPVDYRQLHSNALAFVTVKRRQGFELRARDGGAGPVSFEILCRGVQVLDVENTAARVVIRMPGDAQMRAPDIEDLRASFVRWMTIYQNDSWLLMERAGPSWIEKRMEPGGSVAESERCLVGRHLEAR
;
A
#
# COMPACT_ATOMS: atom_id res chain seq x y z
N MET A 1 45.53 1.84 -23.58
CA MET A 1 44.71 1.47 -22.40
C MET A 1 43.50 2.40 -22.14
N LYS A 2 43.33 3.55 -22.83
CA LYS A 2 42.21 4.49 -22.55
C LYS A 2 40.85 4.07 -23.12
N ARG A 3 40.82 3.45 -24.31
CA ARG A 3 39.57 3.13 -25.04
C ARG A 3 38.67 2.13 -24.30
N ASN A 4 39.30 1.20 -23.59
CA ASN A 4 38.63 0.10 -22.87
C ASN A 4 37.95 0.59 -21.57
N ALA A 5 38.53 1.62 -20.95
CA ALA A 5 37.95 2.25 -19.76
C ALA A 5 36.67 3.02 -20.10
N PHE A 6 36.65 3.74 -21.23
CA PHE A 6 35.44 4.44 -21.69
C PHE A 6 34.31 3.48 -22.04
N THR A 7 34.61 2.35 -22.69
CA THR A 7 33.60 1.33 -22.97
C THR A 7 33.06 0.67 -21.71
N ALA A 8 33.90 0.44 -20.70
CA ALA A 8 33.46 -0.13 -19.42
C ALA A 8 32.55 0.85 -18.66
N VAL A 9 32.90 2.13 -18.63
CA VAL A 9 32.08 3.19 -18.00
C VAL A 9 30.73 3.33 -18.71
N ALA A 10 30.71 3.32 -20.04
CA ALA A 10 29.47 3.39 -20.81
C ALA A 10 28.56 2.16 -20.55
N ALA A 11 29.12 0.97 -20.44
CA ALA A 11 28.38 -0.25 -20.11
C ALA A 11 27.79 -0.19 -18.68
N CYS A 12 28.55 0.29 -17.70
CA CYS A 12 28.03 0.48 -16.34
C CYS A 12 26.89 1.50 -16.31
N ILE A 13 27.02 2.65 -16.98
CA ILE A 13 25.96 3.66 -17.02
C ILE A 13 24.70 3.10 -17.69
N ALA A 14 24.83 2.34 -18.78
CA ALA A 14 23.69 1.69 -19.43
C ALA A 14 23.01 0.65 -18.52
N LEU A 15 23.78 -0.16 -17.77
CA LEU A 15 23.24 -1.11 -16.81
C LEU A 15 22.54 -0.41 -15.63
N PHE A 16 23.17 0.60 -15.03
CA PHE A 16 22.54 1.35 -13.95
C PHE A 16 21.32 2.12 -14.44
N GLY A 17 21.36 2.69 -15.64
CA GLY A 17 20.22 3.41 -16.23
C GLY A 17 19.04 2.49 -16.55
N THR A 18 19.28 1.28 -17.04
CA THR A 18 18.22 0.29 -17.29
C THR A 18 17.63 -0.26 -15.98
N VAL A 19 18.48 -0.52 -14.97
CA VAL A 19 18.02 -0.92 -13.63
C VAL A 19 17.22 0.20 -12.95
N TRP A 20 17.66 1.46 -13.06
CA TRP A 20 16.94 2.61 -12.51
C TRP A 20 15.61 2.89 -13.23
N ALA A 21 15.58 2.79 -14.56
CA ALA A 21 14.36 2.98 -15.33
C ALA A 21 13.34 1.86 -15.13
N ALA A 22 13.81 0.65 -14.82
CA ALA A 22 12.96 -0.48 -14.43
C ALA A 22 12.60 -0.46 -12.93
N TRP A 23 13.23 0.41 -12.13
CA TRP A 23 12.92 0.52 -10.72
C TRP A 23 11.58 1.25 -10.57
N PRO A 24 10.55 0.62 -9.99
CA PRO A 24 9.29 1.31 -9.78
C PRO A 24 9.55 2.53 -8.90
N ALA A 25 9.23 3.73 -9.41
CA ALA A 25 9.23 4.92 -8.59
C ALA A 25 8.39 4.62 -7.35
N PRO A 26 8.88 4.91 -6.11
CA PRO A 26 8.09 4.70 -4.92
C PRO A 26 6.76 5.43 -5.14
N ALA A 27 5.68 4.66 -5.14
CA ALA A 27 4.39 5.24 -5.45
C ALA A 27 4.14 6.34 -4.42
N SER A 28 3.84 7.55 -4.91
CA SER A 28 3.45 8.64 -4.04
C SER A 28 2.40 8.18 -3.05
N GLU A 29 2.72 8.23 -1.76
CA GLU A 29 1.83 7.70 -0.75
C GLU A 29 0.79 8.75 -0.37
N GLN A 30 -0.46 8.34 -0.34
CA GLN A 30 -1.51 9.05 0.37
C GLN A 30 -1.43 8.67 1.84
N VAL A 31 -1.28 9.66 2.71
CA VAL A 31 -1.06 9.48 4.14
C VAL A 31 -2.13 10.21 4.93
N TRP A 32 -2.83 9.47 5.79
CA TRP A 32 -3.81 9.99 6.74
C TRP A 32 -3.30 9.76 8.16
N SER A 33 -3.33 10.79 9.00
CA SER A 33 -2.95 10.66 10.40
C SER A 33 -4.07 11.06 11.36
N TYR A 34 -4.22 10.25 12.40
CA TYR A 34 -5.28 10.33 13.41
C TYR A 34 -4.68 10.30 14.81
N GLN A 35 -5.48 10.60 15.81
CA GLN A 35 -5.06 10.44 17.21
C GLN A 35 -4.67 8.99 17.51
N LYS A 36 -3.81 8.82 18.52
CA LYS A 36 -3.33 7.51 18.94
C LYS A 36 -4.48 6.64 19.42
N LEU A 37 -4.53 5.41 18.93
CA LEU A 37 -5.51 4.43 19.37
C LEU A 37 -5.00 3.64 20.58
N GLN A 38 -5.91 3.31 21.49
CA GLN A 38 -5.61 2.34 22.53
C GLN A 38 -5.32 0.95 21.91
N PRO A 39 -4.55 0.09 22.58
CA PRO A 39 -4.23 -1.24 22.05
C PRO A 39 -5.46 -2.11 21.73
N VAL A 40 -6.57 -1.92 22.44
CA VAL A 40 -7.84 -2.62 22.15
C VAL A 40 -8.46 -2.17 20.84
N ASP A 41 -8.52 -0.85 20.62
CA ASP A 41 -9.05 -0.24 19.40
C ASP A 41 -8.20 -0.58 18.17
N TYR A 42 -6.87 -0.56 18.33
CA TYR A 42 -5.97 -0.94 17.26
C TYR A 42 -6.07 -2.43 16.90
N ARG A 43 -6.28 -3.31 17.89
CA ARG A 43 -6.57 -4.73 17.63
C ARG A 43 -7.86 -4.93 16.84
N GLN A 44 -8.85 -4.07 17.02
CA GLN A 44 -10.07 -4.11 16.21
C GLN A 44 -9.78 -3.77 14.73
N LEU A 45 -8.99 -2.74 14.45
CA LEU A 45 -8.55 -2.43 13.08
C LEU A 45 -7.80 -3.60 12.45
N HIS A 46 -6.86 -4.19 13.18
CA HIS A 46 -6.12 -5.37 12.74
C HIS A 46 -7.05 -6.57 12.47
N SER A 47 -8.03 -6.82 13.34
CA SER A 47 -9.02 -7.89 13.15
C SER A 47 -9.87 -7.68 11.90
N ASN A 48 -10.28 -6.44 11.62
CA ASN A 48 -11.03 -6.09 10.40
C ASN A 48 -10.17 -6.30 9.14
N ALA A 49 -8.89 -5.90 9.19
CA ALA A 49 -7.93 -6.14 8.11
C ALA A 49 -7.72 -7.65 7.87
N LEU A 50 -7.59 -8.42 8.94
CA LEU A 50 -7.45 -9.87 8.88
C LEU A 50 -8.70 -10.54 8.28
N ALA A 51 -9.90 -10.09 8.65
CA ALA A 51 -11.16 -10.58 8.08
C ALA A 51 -11.24 -10.29 6.57
N PHE A 52 -10.90 -9.07 6.15
CA PHE A 52 -10.83 -8.68 4.73
C PHE A 52 -9.89 -9.59 3.93
N VAL A 53 -8.65 -9.75 4.40
CA VAL A 53 -7.65 -10.60 3.73
C VAL A 53 -8.07 -12.06 3.73
N THR A 54 -8.72 -12.54 4.79
CA THR A 54 -9.21 -13.93 4.86
C THR A 54 -10.22 -14.22 3.76
N VAL A 55 -11.17 -13.31 3.53
CA VAL A 55 -12.18 -13.43 2.46
C VAL A 55 -11.54 -13.34 1.08
N LYS A 56 -10.53 -12.48 0.92
CA LYS A 56 -9.91 -12.18 -0.39
C LYS A 56 -8.58 -12.90 -0.63
N ARG A 57 -8.21 -13.87 0.21
CA ARG A 57 -6.93 -14.61 0.10
C ARG A 57 -6.71 -15.22 -1.29
N ARG A 58 -7.77 -15.77 -1.91
CA ARG A 58 -7.71 -16.33 -3.28
C ARG A 58 -7.43 -15.30 -4.38
N GLN A 59 -7.68 -14.02 -4.10
CA GLN A 59 -7.41 -12.91 -5.02
C GLN A 59 -5.95 -12.42 -4.91
N GLY A 60 -5.15 -12.99 -4.01
CA GLY A 60 -3.74 -12.65 -3.81
C GLY A 60 -3.49 -11.64 -2.68
N PHE A 61 -4.49 -11.38 -1.84
CA PHE A 61 -4.30 -10.53 -0.66
C PHE A 61 -3.59 -11.28 0.47
N GLU A 62 -2.67 -10.58 1.13
CA GLU A 62 -1.94 -11.05 2.30
C GLU A 62 -1.88 -9.95 3.36
N LEU A 63 -1.79 -10.34 4.63
CA LEU A 63 -1.61 -9.43 5.75
C LEU A 63 -0.28 -9.77 6.44
N ARG A 64 0.55 -8.76 6.66
CA ARG A 64 1.77 -8.85 7.46
C ARG A 64 1.64 -7.92 8.64
N ALA A 65 1.76 -8.44 9.84
CA ALA A 65 1.71 -7.66 11.07
C ALA A 65 3.07 -7.69 11.78
N ARG A 66 3.39 -6.60 12.46
CA ARG A 66 4.48 -6.52 13.43
C ARG A 66 3.88 -6.43 14.82
N ASP A 67 4.28 -7.34 15.70
CA ASP A 67 3.85 -7.34 17.10
C ASP A 67 4.80 -6.53 18.00
N GLY A 68 4.23 -5.87 19.00
CA GLY A 68 4.93 -5.12 20.04
C GLY A 68 4.78 -5.70 21.44
N GLY A 69 4.55 -7.02 21.55
CA GLY A 69 4.39 -7.74 22.82
C GLY A 69 2.98 -7.70 23.43
N ALA A 70 2.27 -6.57 23.34
CA ALA A 70 0.87 -6.44 23.79
C ALA A 70 -0.17 -6.60 22.66
N GLY A 71 0.28 -6.95 21.46
CA GLY A 71 -0.52 -7.04 20.23
C GLY A 71 0.20 -6.40 19.03
N PRO A 72 -0.47 -6.30 17.88
CA PRO A 72 0.08 -5.68 16.69
C PRO A 72 0.31 -4.19 16.94
N VAL A 73 1.41 -3.66 16.41
CA VAL A 73 1.75 -2.22 16.43
C VAL A 73 1.80 -1.62 15.03
N SER A 74 2.02 -2.45 14.02
CA SER A 74 1.84 -2.09 12.62
C SER A 74 1.29 -3.29 11.84
N PHE A 75 0.56 -3.03 10.76
CA PHE A 75 0.22 -4.05 9.78
C PHE A 75 0.16 -3.49 8.37
N GLU A 76 0.55 -4.33 7.43
CA GLU A 76 0.56 -4.06 6.00
C GLU A 76 -0.35 -5.07 5.31
N ILE A 77 -1.09 -4.61 4.31
CA ILE A 77 -1.83 -5.45 3.38
C ILE A 77 -1.08 -5.44 2.06
N LEU A 78 -0.81 -6.63 1.54
CA LEU A 78 -0.15 -6.83 0.27
C LEU A 78 -1.13 -7.41 -0.74
N CYS A 79 -0.99 -7.00 -1.99
CA CYS A 79 -1.57 -7.65 -3.14
C CYS A 79 -0.44 -8.31 -3.94
N ARG A 80 -0.45 -9.65 -4.03
CA ARG A 80 0.57 -10.45 -4.74
C ARG A 80 2.00 -10.08 -4.33
N GLY A 81 2.21 -9.84 -3.03
CA GLY A 81 3.50 -9.46 -2.47
C GLY A 81 3.88 -7.97 -2.56
N VAL A 82 3.04 -7.13 -3.16
CA VAL A 82 3.24 -5.67 -3.22
C VAL A 82 2.32 -4.97 -2.22
N GLN A 83 2.85 -4.10 -1.39
CA GLN A 83 2.08 -3.34 -0.40
C GLN A 83 1.01 -2.48 -1.07
N VAL A 84 -0.21 -2.51 -0.54
CA VAL A 84 -1.36 -1.70 -0.98
C VAL A 84 -1.99 -0.91 0.15
N LEU A 85 -1.67 -1.23 1.40
CA LEU A 85 -2.06 -0.46 2.58
C LEU A 85 -1.05 -0.72 3.70
N ASP A 86 -0.69 0.30 4.45
CA ASP A 86 0.04 0.20 5.72
C ASP A 86 -0.69 0.99 6.79
N VAL A 87 -0.77 0.41 7.99
CA VAL A 87 -1.41 1.01 9.15
C VAL A 87 -0.50 0.84 10.35
N GLU A 88 -0.01 1.97 10.87
CA GLU A 88 0.96 1.99 11.96
C GLU A 88 0.41 2.75 13.17
N ASN A 89 0.42 2.12 14.35
CA ASN A 89 0.13 2.79 15.61
C ASN A 89 1.42 3.26 16.27
N THR A 90 1.87 4.46 15.88
CA THR A 90 3.08 5.07 16.41
C THR A 90 2.90 5.50 17.87
N ALA A 91 3.99 5.95 18.50
CA ALA A 91 3.93 6.46 19.88
C ALA A 91 2.95 7.64 20.06
N ALA A 92 2.69 8.43 19.01
CA ALA A 92 1.91 9.66 19.08
C ALA A 92 0.60 9.64 18.28
N ARG A 93 0.48 8.80 17.26
CA ARG A 93 -0.62 8.84 16.28
C ARG A 93 -0.81 7.52 15.56
N VAL A 94 -2.00 7.30 15.02
CA VAL A 94 -2.21 6.26 14.02
C VAL A 94 -2.02 6.84 12.64
N VAL A 95 -1.24 6.16 11.80
CA VAL A 95 -0.95 6.56 10.43
C VAL A 95 -1.45 5.48 9.49
N ILE A 96 -2.23 5.87 8.49
CA ILE A 96 -2.62 5.02 7.37
C ILE A 96 -1.90 5.52 6.13
N ARG A 97 -1.19 4.65 5.44
CA ARG A 97 -0.48 4.94 4.19
C ARG A 97 -1.02 4.06 3.08
N MET A 98 -1.35 4.66 1.95
CA MET A 98 -1.77 3.95 0.74
C MET A 98 -0.88 4.39 -0.43
N PRO A 99 -0.12 3.46 -1.04
CA PRO A 99 0.61 3.74 -2.27
C PRO A 99 -0.33 4.25 -3.37
N GLY A 100 0.10 5.23 -4.18
CA GLY A 100 -0.75 5.81 -5.22
C GLY A 100 -1.21 4.83 -6.30
N ASP A 101 -0.52 3.70 -6.50
CA ASP A 101 -0.93 2.63 -7.42
C ASP A 101 -1.86 1.59 -6.75
N ALA A 102 -2.06 1.67 -5.43
CA ALA A 102 -2.79 0.66 -4.67
C ALA A 102 -4.22 0.48 -5.17
N GLN A 103 -4.93 1.56 -5.51
CA GLN A 103 -6.31 1.46 -6.02
C GLN A 103 -6.38 0.84 -7.42
N MET A 104 -5.33 0.98 -8.24
CA MET A 104 -5.25 0.29 -9.53
C MET A 104 -4.91 -1.19 -9.36
N ARG A 105 -4.05 -1.50 -8.39
CA ARG A 105 -3.60 -2.85 -8.07
C ARG A 105 -4.67 -3.66 -7.34
N ALA A 106 -5.41 -3.03 -6.44
CA ALA A 106 -6.35 -3.66 -5.53
C ALA A 106 -7.52 -2.70 -5.25
N PRO A 107 -8.49 -2.55 -6.16
CA PRO A 107 -9.58 -1.57 -6.01
C PRO A 107 -10.33 -1.68 -4.68
N ASP A 108 -10.53 -2.91 -4.18
CA ASP A 108 -11.24 -3.19 -2.93
C ASP A 108 -10.50 -2.67 -1.68
N ILE A 109 -9.22 -2.30 -1.79
CA ILE A 109 -8.45 -1.77 -0.65
C ILE A 109 -8.94 -0.37 -0.24
N GLU A 110 -9.53 0.35 -1.19
CA GLU A 110 -10.11 1.67 -0.94
C GLU A 110 -11.35 1.58 -0.04
N ASP A 111 -12.19 0.57 -0.24
CA ASP A 111 -13.35 0.33 0.62
C ASP A 111 -12.94 0.01 2.06
N LEU A 112 -11.88 -0.80 2.23
CA LEU A 112 -11.32 -1.10 3.53
C LEU A 112 -10.74 0.16 4.19
N ARG A 113 -9.93 0.94 3.46
CA ARG A 113 -9.39 2.21 3.96
C ARG A 113 -10.51 3.16 4.39
N ALA A 114 -11.50 3.36 3.53
CA ALA A 114 -12.64 4.22 3.83
C ALA A 114 -13.43 3.72 5.05
N SER A 115 -13.52 2.40 5.26
CA SER A 115 -14.12 1.82 6.47
C SER A 115 -13.34 2.18 7.73
N PHE A 116 -12.00 2.18 7.69
CA PHE A 116 -11.17 2.62 8.81
C PHE A 116 -11.35 4.10 9.09
N VAL A 117 -11.37 4.94 8.05
CA VAL A 117 -11.64 6.38 8.20
C VAL A 117 -12.99 6.60 8.88
N ARG A 118 -14.06 5.98 8.37
CA ARG A 118 -15.40 6.07 8.98
C ARG A 118 -15.39 5.62 10.44
N TRP A 119 -14.74 4.50 10.73
CA TRP A 119 -14.65 3.98 12.10
C TRP A 119 -13.94 4.96 13.02
N MET A 120 -12.82 5.56 12.59
CA MET A 120 -12.08 6.56 13.38
C MET A 120 -12.88 7.86 13.57
N THR A 121 -13.60 8.32 12.55
CA THR A 121 -14.46 9.50 12.66
C THR A 121 -15.62 9.29 13.63
N ILE A 122 -16.22 8.09 13.66
CA ILE A 122 -17.36 7.78 14.53
C ILE A 122 -16.91 7.53 15.98
N TYR A 123 -15.87 6.72 16.19
CA TYR A 123 -15.50 6.28 17.55
C TYR A 123 -14.67 7.30 18.32
N GLN A 124 -13.91 8.16 17.65
CA GLN A 124 -13.00 9.06 18.35
C GLN A 124 -13.58 10.43 18.70
N ASN A 125 -14.85 10.74 18.37
CA ASN A 125 -15.68 11.95 18.68
C ASN A 125 -15.04 13.36 18.50
N ASP A 126 -13.73 13.47 18.35
CA ASP A 126 -12.86 14.64 18.26
C ASP A 126 -11.64 14.38 17.36
N SER A 127 -11.63 13.24 16.64
CA SER A 127 -10.57 12.98 15.64
C SER A 127 -10.80 13.83 14.41
N TRP A 128 -10.31 15.07 14.50
CA TRP A 128 -9.89 15.76 13.31
C TRP A 128 -8.78 14.95 12.66
N LEU A 129 -8.85 14.78 11.34
CA LEU A 129 -7.70 14.34 10.58
C LEU A 129 -6.56 15.31 10.87
N LEU A 130 -5.53 14.84 11.58
CA LEU A 130 -4.46 15.71 12.07
C LEU A 130 -3.56 16.18 10.92
N MET A 131 -3.49 15.39 9.85
CA MET A 131 -2.77 15.69 8.63
C MET A 131 -3.26 14.77 7.51
N GLU A 132 -3.69 15.36 6.40
CA GLU A 132 -3.77 14.69 5.10
C GLU A 132 -2.56 15.10 4.30
N ARG A 133 -1.72 14.13 3.95
CA ARG A 133 -0.79 14.32 2.84
C ARG A 133 -1.25 13.39 1.74
N ALA A 134 -2.12 13.90 0.88
CA ALA A 134 -2.43 13.22 -0.37
C ALA A 134 -1.24 13.41 -1.32
N GLY A 135 -0.44 12.35 -1.53
CA GLY A 135 0.37 12.26 -2.74
C GLY A 135 -0.53 12.16 -3.98
N PRO A 136 0.04 12.17 -5.21
CA PRO A 136 -0.74 12.02 -6.43
C PRO A 136 -1.79 10.92 -6.35
N SER A 137 -2.99 11.25 -6.79
CA SER A 137 -4.10 10.33 -6.88
C SER A 137 -3.77 9.16 -7.81
N TRP A 138 -4.49 8.04 -7.67
CA TRP A 138 -4.38 6.91 -8.61
C TRP A 138 -4.67 7.31 -10.06
N ILE A 139 -5.47 8.37 -10.28
CA ILE A 139 -5.78 8.92 -11.61
C ILE A 139 -4.52 9.56 -12.19
N GLU A 140 -3.85 10.43 -11.44
CA GLU A 140 -2.60 11.05 -11.85
C GLU A 140 -1.51 10.01 -12.06
N LYS A 141 -1.42 9.03 -11.15
CA LYS A 141 -0.45 7.93 -11.25
C LYS A 141 -0.65 7.10 -12.52
N ARG A 142 -1.90 6.86 -12.94
CA ARG A 142 -2.20 6.17 -14.20
C ARG A 142 -1.68 6.91 -15.43
N MET A 143 -1.69 8.24 -15.39
CA MET A 143 -1.26 9.09 -16.50
C MET A 143 0.27 9.16 -16.62
N GLU A 144 1.02 8.75 -15.59
CA GLU A 144 2.47 8.67 -15.65
C GLU A 144 2.93 7.57 -16.63
N PRO A 145 4.07 7.75 -17.32
CA PRO A 145 4.68 6.68 -18.12
C PRO A 145 4.95 5.44 -17.25
N GLY A 146 4.38 4.29 -17.63
CA GLY A 146 4.46 3.06 -16.83
C GLY A 146 3.51 3.03 -15.62
N GLY A 147 2.57 3.97 -15.52
CA GLY A 147 1.60 4.09 -14.43
C GLY A 147 0.46 3.07 -14.44
N SER A 148 0.41 2.17 -15.43
CA SER A 148 -0.58 1.10 -15.49
C SER A 148 -0.09 -0.16 -14.77
N VAL A 149 -0.95 -0.74 -13.94
CA VAL A 149 -0.69 -2.05 -13.29
C VAL A 149 -1.22 -3.15 -14.20
N ALA A 150 -0.42 -4.18 -14.50
CA ALA A 150 -0.85 -5.28 -15.36
C ALA A 150 -1.94 -6.12 -14.68
N GLU A 151 -2.86 -6.70 -15.45
CA GLU A 151 -4.01 -7.45 -14.90
C GLU A 151 -3.57 -8.63 -14.01
N SER A 152 -2.48 -9.31 -14.36
CA SER A 152 -1.90 -10.41 -13.58
C SER A 152 -1.34 -9.97 -12.23
N GLU A 153 -1.04 -8.69 -12.06
CA GLU A 153 -0.51 -8.08 -10.84
C GLU A 153 -1.60 -7.50 -9.95
N ARG A 154 -2.86 -7.50 -10.42
CA ARG A 154 -4.00 -6.99 -9.66
C ARG A 154 -4.62 -8.07 -8.77
N CYS A 155 -5.19 -7.62 -7.67
CA CYS A 155 -6.04 -8.41 -6.79
C CYS A 155 -7.47 -7.94 -6.99
N LEU A 156 -8.13 -8.56 -7.97
CA LEU A 156 -9.51 -8.25 -8.36
C LEU A 156 -10.45 -9.34 -7.89
N VAL A 157 -11.71 -8.94 -7.67
CA VAL A 157 -12.83 -9.89 -7.62
C VAL A 157 -12.84 -10.67 -8.92
N GLY A 158 -12.78 -12.00 -8.80
CA GLY A 158 -12.85 -12.87 -9.96
C GLY A 158 -14.09 -12.55 -10.80
N ARG A 159 -13.88 -12.07 -12.02
CA ARG A 159 -14.62 -12.71 -13.12
C ARG A 159 -14.15 -14.15 -13.11
N HIS A 160 -14.98 -15.04 -12.56
CA HIS A 160 -14.89 -16.44 -12.92
C HIS A 160 -14.78 -16.47 -14.45
N LEU A 161 -13.63 -16.95 -14.94
CA LEU A 161 -13.58 -17.56 -16.26
C LEU A 161 -14.58 -18.72 -16.19
N GLU A 162 -15.80 -18.47 -16.68
CA GLU A 162 -16.66 -19.53 -17.19
C GLU A 162 -15.92 -20.15 -18.37
N ALA A 163 -15.22 -21.24 -18.11
CA ALA A 163 -14.82 -22.19 -19.12
C ALA A 163 -15.12 -23.57 -18.54
N ARG A 164 -16.36 -24.01 -18.75
CA ARG A 164 -16.76 -25.41 -18.66
C ARG A 164 -16.87 -25.95 -20.08
#